data_AF-A0A924BX61-F1
#
_entry.id   AF-A0A924BX61-F1
#
_cell.length_a   1.000
_cell.length_b   1.000
_cell.length_c   1.000
_cell.angle_alpha   90.00
_cell.angle_beta   90.00
_cell.angle_gamma   90.00
#
_symmetry.space_group_name_H-M   'P 1'
#
loop_
_entity.id
_entity.type
_entity.pdbx_description
1 polymer ?
#
loop_
_entity_poly.entity_id
_entity_poly.type
_entity_poly.pdbx_seq_one_letter_code
_entity_poly.pdbx_strand_id
1 'polypeptide(L)' 'METNKKATAKKKLSPQHKKVAQVMHEFREGDLNSGKTETIITNPKQAIAIALSEAEGLDKKSK' A
#
# COMPACT_ATOMS: atom_id res chain seq x y z
N MET A 1 -41.12 -2.28 10.70
CA MET A 1 -40.06 -1.60 9.93
C MET A 1 -38.73 -2.18 10.39
N GLU A 2 -38.30 -3.27 9.77
CA GLU A 2 -37.10 -4.00 10.19
C GLU A 2 -35.86 -3.35 9.57
N THR A 3 -35.03 -2.75 10.40
CA THR A 3 -33.81 -2.06 9.97
C THR A 3 -32.73 -3.09 9.65
N ASN A 4 -32.42 -3.27 8.36
CA ASN A 4 -31.27 -4.05 7.89
C ASN A 4 -29.95 -3.41 8.35
N LYS A 5 -29.46 -3.84 9.52
CA LYS A 5 -28.11 -3.53 10.01
C LYS A 5 -27.11 -4.32 9.15
N LYS A 6 -26.63 -3.70 8.07
CA LYS A 6 -25.58 -4.23 7.20
C LYS A 6 -24.33 -4.52 8.04
N ALA A 7 -24.09 -5.78 8.35
CA ALA A 7 -22.90 -6.23 9.05
C ALA A 7 -21.67 -5.89 8.21
N THR A 8 -20.95 -4.83 8.60
CA THR A 8 -19.64 -4.52 8.02
C THR A 8 -18.63 -5.52 8.59
N ALA A 9 -18.56 -6.70 7.97
CA ALA A 9 -17.47 -7.63 8.20
C ALA A 9 -16.15 -6.86 7.96
N LYS A 10 -15.29 -6.78 8.98
CA LYS A 10 -13.95 -6.19 8.88
C LYS A 10 -13.19 -6.95 7.78
N LYS A 11 -13.22 -6.43 6.54
CA LYS A 11 -12.52 -7.01 5.40
C LYS A 11 -11.03 -6.90 5.71
N LYS A 12 -10.41 -7.99 6.17
CA LYS A 12 -8.97 -8.05 6.40
C LYS A 12 -8.30 -7.73 5.06
N LEU A 13 -7.59 -6.61 4.99
CA LEU A 13 -6.77 -6.29 3.81
C LEU A 13 -5.73 -7.39 3.62
N SER A 14 -5.53 -7.81 2.36
CA SER A 14 -4.46 -8.75 2.05
C SER A 14 -3.10 -8.11 2.39
N PRO A 15 -2.06 -8.92 2.66
CA PRO A 15 -0.72 -8.40 2.93
C PRO A 15 -0.22 -7.44 1.84
N GLN A 16 -0.52 -7.74 0.56
CA GLN A 16 -0.19 -6.85 -0.57
C GLN A 16 -0.86 -5.48 -0.42
N HIS A 17 -2.17 -5.45 -0.15
CA HIS A 17 -2.90 -4.18 0.01
C HIS A 17 -2.40 -3.36 1.19
N LYS A 18 -1.96 -4.01 2.28
CA LYS A 18 -1.37 -3.30 3.42
C LYS A 18 -0.06 -2.63 3.04
N LYS A 19 0.79 -3.28 2.24
CA LYS A 19 2.06 -2.68 1.80
C LYS A 19 1.83 -1.53 0.84
N VAL A 20 0.90 -1.69 -0.10
CA VAL A 20 0.49 -0.57 -0.98
C VAL A 20 0.00 0.61 -0.16
N ALA A 21 -0.86 0.37 0.83
CA ALA A 21 -1.37 1.43 1.69
C ALA A 21 -0.25 2.12 2.49
N GLN A 22 0.74 1.36 2.98
CA GLN A 22 1.89 1.91 3.70
C GLN A 22 2.74 2.81 2.79
N VAL A 23 3.14 2.32 1.61
CA VAL A 23 3.97 3.11 0.67
C VAL A 23 3.26 4.39 0.25
N MET A 24 1.94 4.31 -0.01
CA MET A 24 1.16 5.49 -0.36
C MET A 24 0.94 6.44 0.83
N HIS A 25 1.00 5.95 2.06
CA HIS A 25 0.97 6.78 3.26
C HIS A 25 2.27 7.56 3.41
N GLU A 26 3.41 6.88 3.30
CA GLU A 26 4.75 7.50 3.32
C GLU A 26 4.90 8.54 2.19
N PHE A 27 4.38 8.24 1.00
CA PHE A 27 4.33 9.21 -0.11
C PHE A 27 3.49 10.44 0.21
N ARG A 28 2.35 10.27 0.88
CA ARG A 28 1.47 11.38 1.29
C ARG A 28 2.11 12.25 2.36
N GLU A 29 2.91 11.65 3.24
CA GLU A 29 3.67 12.37 4.26
C GLU A 29 4.91 13.06 3.69
N GLY A 30 5.36 12.62 2.51
CA GLY A 30 6.55 13.17 1.84
C GLY A 30 7.84 12.46 2.24
N ASP A 31 7.74 11.27 2.83
CA ASP A 31 8.85 10.52 3.40
C ASP A 31 9.23 9.29 2.53
N LEU A 32 8.63 9.14 1.35
CA LEU A 32 8.94 8.01 0.47
C LEU A 32 10.29 8.20 -0.25
N ASN A 33 11.34 7.47 0.15
CA ASN A 33 12.64 7.49 -0.52
C ASN A 33 12.70 6.56 -1.74
N SER A 34 13.45 6.95 -2.76
CA SER A 34 13.80 6.06 -3.87
C SER A 34 14.95 5.15 -3.44
N GLY A 35 14.69 3.90 -3.03
CA GLY A 35 15.62 3.06 -2.26
C GLY A 35 17.13 2.98 -2.62
N LYS A 36 17.59 3.41 -3.81
CA LYS A 36 19.03 3.53 -4.15
C LYS A 36 19.65 4.89 -3.82
N THR A 37 18.85 5.92 -3.60
CA THR A 37 19.28 7.31 -3.36
C THR A 37 18.44 7.94 -2.26
N GLU A 38 18.99 8.94 -1.56
CA GLU A 38 18.27 9.68 -0.50
C GLU A 38 17.16 10.61 -1.04
N THR A 39 16.96 10.64 -2.36
CA THR A 39 15.93 11.44 -3.02
C THR A 39 14.52 11.01 -2.62
N ILE A 40 13.72 12.00 -2.19
CA ILE A 40 12.30 11.83 -1.93
C ILE A 40 11.55 11.73 -3.26
N ILE A 41 10.63 10.77 -3.33
CA ILE A 41 9.76 10.58 -4.47
C ILE A 41 8.62 11.58 -4.38
N THR A 42 8.60 12.51 -5.34
CA THR A 42 7.53 13.51 -5.46
C THR A 42 6.52 13.14 -6.54
N ASN A 43 6.86 12.19 -7.42
CA ASN A 43 6.00 11.78 -8.53
C ASN A 43 5.05 10.64 -8.10
N PRO A 44 3.72 10.85 -8.14
CA PRO A 44 2.74 9.82 -7.77
C PRO A 44 2.86 8.53 -8.60
N LYS A 45 3.23 8.63 -9.89
CA LYS A 45 3.37 7.46 -10.76
C LYS A 45 4.50 6.55 -10.29
N GLN A 46 5.59 7.13 -9.79
CA GLN A 46 6.72 6.37 -9.25
C GLN A 46 6.37 5.73 -7.91
N ALA A 47 5.66 6.44 -7.04
CA ALA A 47 5.18 5.89 -5.77
C ALA A 47 4.27 4.66 -5.99
N ILE A 48 3.34 4.74 -6.95
CA ILE A 48 2.47 3.61 -7.31
C ILE A 48 3.30 2.42 -7.83
N ALA A 49 4.28 2.66 -8.70
CA ALA A 49 5.13 1.60 -9.23
C ALA A 49 5.90 0.86 -8.12
N ILE A 50 6.40 1.59 -7.13
CA ILE A 50 7.10 1.01 -5.97
C ILE A 50 6.12 0.24 -5.09
N ALA A 51 4.96 0.82 -4.79
CA ALA A 51 3.92 0.17 -4.01
C ALA A 51 3.52 -1.20 -4.58
N LEU A 52 3.36 -1.26 -5.91
CA LEU A 52 3.05 -2.51 -6.62
C LEU A 52 4.24 -3.48 -6.60
N SER A 53 5.46 -3.01 -6.86
CA SER A 53 6.65 -3.85 -6.83
C SER A 53 6.93 -4.45 -5.44
N GLU A 54 6.74 -3.67 -4.37
CA GLU A 54 6.88 -4.16 -3.00
C GLU A 54 5.79 -5.17 -2.64
N ALA A 55 4.55 -4.91 -3.09
CA ALA A 55 3.43 -5.81 -2.89
C ALA A 55 3.63 -7.16 -3.61
N GLU A 56 4.13 -7.17 -4.84
CA GLU A 56 4.46 -8.39 -5.59
C GLU A 56 5.67 -9.14 -5.00
N GLY A 57 6.65 -8.41 -4.45
CA GLY A 57 7.81 -9.01 -3.78
C GLY A 57 7.44 -9.88 -2.58
N LEU A 58 6.31 -9.60 -1.92
CA LEU A 58 5.80 -10.40 -0.80
C LEU A 58 5.37 -11.81 -1.24
N ASP A 59 4.77 -11.94 -2.42
CA ASP A 59 4.30 -13.23 -2.96
C ASP A 59 5.48 -14.17 -3.28
N LYS A 60 6.57 -13.59 -3.78
CA LYS A 60 7.81 -14.31 -4.11
C LYS A 60 8.59 -14.76 -2.89
N LYS A 61 8.39 -14.13 -1.73
CA LYS A 61 9.06 -14.49 -0.46
C LYS A 61 8.41 -15.67 0.25
N SER A 62 7.17 -16.00 -0.12
CA SER A 62 6.40 -17.12 0.43
C SER A 62 6.48 -18.41 -0.39
N LYS A 63 7.37 -18.47 -1.40
CA LYS A 63 7.59 -19.64 -2.26
C LYS A 63 9.03 -20.12 -2.15
#